data_AF-A0A1B9N5R5-F1
#
_entry.id   AF-A0A1B9N5R5-F1
#
_cell.length_a   1.000
_cell.length_b   1.000
_cell.length_c   1.000
_cell.angle_alpha   90.00
_cell.angle_beta   90.00
_cell.angle_gamma   90.00
#
_symmetry.space_group_name_H-M   'P 1'
#
loop_
_entity.id
_entity.type
_entity.pdbx_description
1 polymer ?
#
loop_
_entity_poly.entity_id
_entity_poly.type
_entity_poly.pdbx_seq_one_letter_code
_entity_poly.pdbx_strand_id
1 'polypeptide(L)'
;MKHFFIKQAGGVLVPASDAEADKMTRYKTGEACEVEIKLWRNPHFHRKVFAFFGFCFQHWSADKAGLEHMNESAQFDRFRKDLTILAGYYEQTVRLNGDIRTEAQSLAYGNMEQDEFERVYSALINAALKHLFGKTTDQNIINQLYAFF
;
A
#
# COMPACT_ATOMS: atom_id res chain seq x y z
N MET A 1 0.70 -18.96 -4.32
CA MET A 1 1.59 -18.10 -5.12
C MET A 1 0.70 -17.21 -5.98
N LYS A 2 1.00 -15.91 -6.14
CA LYS A 2 0.16 -15.00 -6.93
C LYS A 2 0.63 -14.96 -8.38
N HIS A 3 -0.30 -15.03 -9.32
CA HIS A 3 -0.07 -14.95 -10.76
C HIS A 3 -1.03 -13.94 -11.37
N PHE A 4 -0.58 -13.24 -12.40
CA PHE A 4 -1.36 -12.19 -13.06
C PHE A 4 -1.88 -12.70 -14.40
N PHE A 5 -3.17 -12.49 -14.63
CA PHE A 5 -3.85 -12.88 -15.86
C PHE A 5 -4.61 -11.71 -16.46
N ILE A 6 -4.75 -11.72 -17.78
CA ILE A 6 -5.61 -10.83 -18.53
C ILE A 6 -6.82 -11.63 -19.02
N LYS A 7 -8.02 -11.10 -18.80
CA LYS A 7 -9.25 -11.68 -19.33
C LYS A 7 -9.40 -11.28 -20.80
N GLN A 8 -9.38 -12.27 -21.68
CA GLN A 8 -9.69 -12.14 -23.10
C GLN A 8 -11.18 -12.37 -23.36
N ALA A 9 -11.58 -12.17 -24.62
CA ALA A 9 -12.92 -12.50 -25.08
C ALA A 9 -13.29 -13.96 -24.75
N GLY A 10 -14.58 -14.21 -24.51
CA GLY A 10 -15.06 -15.55 -24.14
C GLY A 10 -14.67 -16.01 -22.72
N GLY A 11 -14.06 -15.15 -21.90
CA GLY A 11 -13.72 -15.47 -20.51
C GLY A 11 -12.43 -16.24 -20.32
N VAL A 12 -11.61 -16.35 -21.37
CA VAL A 12 -10.29 -16.99 -21.31
C VAL A 12 -9.32 -16.13 -20.51
N LEU A 13 -8.64 -16.71 -19.52
CA LEU A 13 -7.55 -16.06 -18.79
C LEU A 13 -6.22 -16.44 -19.44
N VAL A 14 -5.45 -15.44 -19.85
CA VAL A 14 -4.09 -15.63 -20.38
C VAL A 14 -3.07 -15.00 -19.44
N PRO A 15 -1.85 -15.56 -19.30
CA PRO A 15 -0.80 -14.94 -18.49
C PRO A 15 -0.58 -13.48 -18.91
N ALA A 16 -0.43 -12.58 -17.93
CA ALA A 16 -0.29 -11.14 -18.20
C ALA A 16 1.05 -10.75 -18.82
N SER A 17 2.04 -11.65 -18.80
CA SER A 17 3.36 -11.47 -19.42
C SER A 17 4.02 -12.82 -19.70
N ASP A 18 5.07 -12.83 -20.52
CA ASP A 18 5.86 -14.04 -20.82
C ASP A 18 6.45 -14.66 -19.55
N ALA A 19 6.92 -13.82 -18.63
CA ALA A 19 7.43 -14.29 -17.33
C ALA A 19 6.35 -14.97 -16.46
N GLU A 20 5.08 -14.59 -16.60
CA GLU A 20 3.97 -15.32 -15.97
C GLU A 20 3.65 -16.62 -16.72
N ALA A 21 3.75 -16.62 -18.06
CA ALA A 21 3.55 -17.82 -18.86
C ALA A 21 4.59 -18.91 -18.53
N ASP A 22 5.86 -18.55 -18.35
CA ASP A 22 6.92 -19.48 -17.93
C ASP A 22 6.59 -20.13 -16.58
N LYS A 23 6.07 -19.35 -15.62
CA LYS A 23 5.65 -19.89 -14.33
C LYS A 23 4.46 -20.85 -14.47
N MET A 24 3.66 -20.73 -15.52
CA MET A 24 2.51 -21.62 -15.75
C MET A 24 2.90 -23.01 -16.26
N THR A 25 4.09 -23.16 -16.85
CA THR A 25 4.59 -24.46 -17.34
C THR A 25 4.68 -25.54 -16.25
N ARG A 26 4.76 -25.14 -14.98
CA ARG A 26 4.76 -26.06 -13.83
C ARG A 26 3.42 -26.76 -13.60
N TYR A 27 2.33 -26.19 -14.10
CA TYR A 27 0.99 -26.76 -13.98
C TYR A 27 0.72 -27.64 -15.19
N LYS A 28 0.17 -28.83 -14.94
CA LYS A 28 -0.06 -29.81 -15.99
C LYS A 28 -1.23 -29.38 -16.88
N THR A 29 -1.00 -29.34 -18.18
CA THR A 29 -2.04 -29.06 -19.18
C THR A 29 -3.16 -30.10 -19.07
N GLY A 30 -4.41 -29.62 -18.99
CA GLY A 30 -5.61 -30.46 -18.96
C GLY A 30 -6.10 -30.87 -17.57
N GLU A 31 -5.38 -30.53 -16.50
CA GLU A 31 -5.86 -30.75 -15.13
C GLU A 31 -6.63 -29.53 -14.60
N ALA A 32 -7.70 -29.79 -13.85
CA ALA A 32 -8.46 -28.74 -13.19
C ALA A 32 -7.61 -28.08 -12.10
N CYS A 33 -7.51 -26.75 -12.16
CA CYS A 33 -6.84 -25.94 -11.15
C CYS A 33 -7.86 -25.01 -10.50
N GLU A 34 -7.95 -25.05 -9.17
CA GLU A 34 -8.73 -24.06 -8.42
C GLU A 34 -8.02 -22.71 -8.49
N VAL A 35 -8.76 -21.66 -8.86
CA VAL A 35 -8.25 -20.29 -9.01
C VAL A 35 -9.12 -19.31 -8.24
N GLU A 36 -8.49 -18.54 -7.34
CA GLU A 36 -9.12 -17.41 -6.67
C GLU A 36 -8.91 -16.14 -7.52
N ILE A 37 -9.98 -15.62 -8.10
CA ILE A 37 -9.93 -14.41 -8.92
C ILE A 37 -10.22 -13.19 -8.05
N LYS A 38 -9.21 -12.35 -7.86
CA LYS A 38 -9.36 -11.05 -7.18
C LYS A 38 -9.45 -9.92 -8.21
N LEU A 39 -10.64 -9.39 -8.43
CA LEU A 39 -10.86 -8.22 -9.27
C LEU A 39 -10.48 -6.95 -8.50
N TRP A 40 -9.54 -6.18 -9.04
CA TRP A 40 -9.24 -4.84 -8.54
C TRP A 40 -10.00 -3.83 -9.40
N ARG A 41 -10.98 -3.17 -8.80
CA ARG A 41 -11.74 -2.09 -9.44
C ARG A 41 -10.84 -0.91 -9.77
N ASN A 42 -9.97 -0.52 -8.83
CA ASN A 42 -9.18 0.72 -8.93
C ASN A 42 -7.69 0.50 -8.63
N PRO A 43 -6.94 -0.22 -9.48
CA PRO A 43 -5.50 -0.48 -9.25
C PRO A 43 -4.64 0.80 -9.30
N HIS A 44 -5.12 1.88 -9.91
CA HIS A 44 -4.42 3.17 -9.91
C HIS A 44 -4.32 3.79 -8.50
N PHE A 45 -5.36 3.64 -7.66
CA PHE A 45 -5.38 4.14 -6.28
C PHE A 45 -4.25 3.56 -5.44
N HIS A 46 -4.06 2.25 -5.52
CA HIS A 46 -2.95 1.58 -4.84
C HIS A 46 -1.59 2.14 -5.31
N ARG A 47 -1.39 2.32 -6.62
CA ARG A 47 -0.14 2.89 -7.16
C ARG A 47 0.09 4.32 -6.65
N LYS A 48 -0.94 5.17 -6.66
CA LYS A 48 -0.87 6.56 -6.17
C LYS A 48 -0.47 6.62 -4.70
N VAL A 49 -1.13 5.83 -3.85
CA VAL A 49 -0.84 5.79 -2.40
C VAL A 49 0.55 5.22 -2.10
N PHE A 50 0.96 4.14 -2.77
CA PHE A 50 2.27 3.55 -2.52
C PHE A 50 3.42 4.44 -2.99
N ALA A 51 3.25 5.18 -4.09
CA ALA A 51 4.22 6.19 -4.49
C ALA A 51 4.36 7.28 -3.41
N PHE A 52 3.24 7.74 -2.84
CA PHE A 52 3.24 8.70 -1.75
C PHE A 52 3.90 8.17 -0.48
N PHE A 53 3.62 6.93 -0.07
CA PHE A 53 4.31 6.29 1.05
C PHE A 53 5.82 6.17 0.81
N GLY A 54 6.22 5.79 -0.40
CA GLY A 54 7.65 5.69 -0.77
C GLY A 54 8.36 7.03 -0.62
N PHE A 55 7.76 8.09 -1.14
CA PHE A 55 8.26 9.46 -0.97
C PHE A 55 8.40 9.85 0.51
N CYS A 56 7.33 9.67 1.29
CA CYS A 56 7.37 10.00 2.72
C CYS A 56 8.41 9.17 3.49
N PHE A 57 8.55 7.88 3.15
CA PHE A 57 9.53 7.00 3.79
C PHE A 57 10.97 7.44 3.51
N GLN A 58 11.29 7.88 2.30
CA GLN A 58 12.62 8.39 1.97
C GLN A 58 12.99 9.58 2.88
N HIS A 59 12.05 10.50 3.11
CA HIS A 59 12.27 11.65 3.98
C HIS A 59 12.22 11.33 5.47
N TRP A 60 11.45 10.32 5.88
CA TRP A 60 11.43 9.85 7.28
C TRP A 60 12.67 9.02 7.64
N SER A 61 13.19 8.22 6.70
CA SER A 61 14.30 7.29 6.95
C SER A 61 15.60 7.95 7.39
N ALA A 62 15.76 9.26 7.15
CA ALA A 62 16.86 10.07 7.68
C ALA A 62 16.87 10.12 9.22
N ASP A 63 15.70 10.03 9.85
CA ASP A 63 15.48 10.05 11.30
C ASP A 63 15.17 8.63 11.80
N LYS A 64 16.19 7.76 11.88
CA LYS A 64 16.02 6.34 12.25
C LYS A 64 15.43 6.19 13.66
N ALA A 65 14.11 6.04 13.75
CA ALA A 65 13.35 5.90 14.99
C ALA A 65 13.58 4.56 15.73
N GLY A 66 14.84 4.22 16.02
CA GLY A 66 15.22 2.98 16.69
C GLY A 66 15.05 1.71 15.84
N LEU A 67 14.81 1.83 14.53
CA LEU A 67 14.63 0.68 13.61
C LEU A 67 15.92 0.29 12.86
N GLU A 68 17.08 0.72 13.35
CA GLU A 68 18.38 0.62 12.66
C GLU A 68 18.78 -0.81 12.29
N HIS A 69 18.30 -1.79 13.06
CA HIS A 69 18.60 -3.21 12.87
C HIS A 69 17.53 -3.96 12.05
N MET A 70 16.45 -3.29 11.65
CA MET A 70 15.44 -3.88 10.76
C MET A 70 15.86 -3.71 9.30
N ASN A 71 15.51 -4.67 8.44
CA ASN A 71 15.68 -4.49 7.00
C ASN A 71 14.72 -3.40 6.47
N GLU A 72 15.08 -2.81 5.32
CA GLU A 72 14.35 -1.68 4.73
C GLU A 72 12.88 -1.98 4.46
N SER A 73 12.56 -3.18 3.97
CA SER A 73 11.18 -3.61 3.73
C SER A 73 10.33 -3.60 5.01
N ALA A 74 10.89 -4.11 6.10
CA ALA A 74 10.21 -4.12 7.40
C ALA A 74 10.09 -2.71 8.00
N GLN A 75 11.08 -1.83 7.79
CA GLN A 75 11.01 -0.42 8.17
C GLN A 75 9.90 0.30 7.39
N PHE A 76 9.84 0.10 6.07
CA PHE A 76 8.81 0.67 5.20
C PHE A 76 7.41 0.21 5.63
N ASP A 77 7.24 -1.09 5.88
CA ASP A 77 5.97 -1.64 6.36
C ASP A 77 5.55 -1.07 7.71
N ARG A 78 6.50 -0.85 8.62
CA ARG A 78 6.24 -0.23 9.92
C ARG A 78 5.85 1.24 9.75
N PHE A 79 6.65 2.00 9.01
CA PHE A 79 6.39 3.40 8.69
C PHE A 79 5.01 3.60 8.07
N ARG A 80 4.67 2.79 7.06
CA ARG A 80 3.37 2.83 6.38
C ARG A 80 2.22 2.65 7.36
N LYS A 81 2.34 1.70 8.30
CA LYS A 81 1.32 1.46 9.34
C LYS A 81 1.22 2.66 10.29
N ASP A 82 2.34 3.19 10.75
CA ASP A 82 2.37 4.33 11.66
C ASP A 82 1.75 5.58 11.01
N LEU A 83 2.06 5.88 9.74
CA LEU A 83 1.44 6.98 9.01
C LEU A 83 -0.07 6.77 8.81
N THR A 84 -0.51 5.53 8.59
CA THR A 84 -1.94 5.19 8.48
C THR A 84 -2.67 5.43 9.81
N ILE A 85 -2.04 5.12 10.95
CA ILE A 85 -2.56 5.41 12.28
C ILE A 85 -2.64 6.92 12.51
N LEU A 86 -1.60 7.67 12.15
CA LEU A 86 -1.58 9.13 12.27
C LEU A 86 -2.66 9.81 11.41
N ALA A 87 -3.02 9.19 10.28
CA ALA A 87 -4.12 9.63 9.43
C ALA A 87 -5.52 9.30 10.01
N GLY A 88 -5.60 8.64 11.17
CA GLY A 88 -6.86 8.31 11.83
C GLY A 88 -7.47 6.97 11.41
N TYR A 89 -6.80 6.19 10.56
CA TYR A 89 -7.26 4.88 10.10
C TYR A 89 -6.66 3.77 10.96
N TYR A 90 -7.17 3.63 12.18
CA TYR A 90 -6.72 2.61 13.11
C TYR A 90 -7.89 2.02 13.89
N GLU A 91 -7.63 0.84 14.45
CA GLU A 91 -8.52 0.18 15.40
C GLU A 91 -7.79 0.02 16.73
N GLN A 92 -8.52 0.25 17.81
CA GLN A 92 -8.04 -0.01 19.15
C GLN A 92 -8.75 -1.23 19.72
N THR A 93 -7.96 -2.19 20.18
CA THR A 93 -8.46 -3.38 20.87
C THR A 93 -7.89 -3.41 22.27
N VAL A 94 -8.70 -3.88 23.23
CA VAL A 94 -8.24 -4.11 24.61
C VAL A 94 -7.91 -5.59 24.73
N ARG A 95 -6.68 -5.88 25.13
CA ARG A 95 -6.23 -7.25 25.39
C ARG A 95 -6.86 -7.78 26.68
N LEU A 96 -6.83 -9.10 26.86
CA LEU A 96 -7.34 -9.75 28.07
C LEU A 96 -6.65 -9.30 29.36
N ASN A 97 -5.42 -8.77 29.27
CA ASN A 97 -4.67 -8.20 30.39
C ASN A 97 -4.95 -6.70 30.62
N GLY A 98 -5.85 -6.07 29.85
CA GLY A 98 -6.19 -4.65 29.96
C GLY A 98 -5.36 -3.71 29.07
N ASP A 99 -4.32 -4.21 28.38
CA ASP A 99 -3.49 -3.36 27.52
C ASP A 99 -4.24 -2.89 26.27
N ILE A 100 -4.10 -1.62 25.92
CA ILE A 100 -4.64 -1.05 24.67
C ILE A 100 -3.65 -1.32 23.54
N ARG A 101 -4.13 -1.94 22.47
CA ARG A 101 -3.39 -2.18 21.24
C ARG A 101 -4.00 -1.38 20.11
N THR A 102 -3.21 -0.48 19.53
CA THR A 102 -3.57 0.27 18.32
C THR A 102 -3.00 -0.43 17.10
N GLU A 103 -3.82 -0.74 16.12
CA GLU A 103 -3.43 -1.34 14.85
C GLU A 103 -3.91 -0.49 13.67
N ALA A 104 -3.07 -0.33 12.65
CA ALA A 104 -3.46 0.33 11.41
C ALA A 104 -4.53 -0.48 10.67
N GLN A 105 -5.56 0.19 10.17
CA GLN A 105 -6.57 -0.46 9.34
C GLN A 105 -5.96 -0.96 8.02
N SER A 106 -6.46 -2.11 7.55
CA SER A 106 -6.09 -2.66 6.26
C SER A 106 -6.93 -2.02 5.16
N LEU A 107 -6.36 -1.02 4.49
CA LEU A 107 -7.05 -0.25 3.45
C LEU A 107 -7.05 -1.00 2.12
N ALA A 108 -8.23 -1.44 1.67
CA ALA A 108 -8.42 -2.20 0.45
C ALA A 108 -8.55 -1.30 -0.79
N TYR A 109 -7.53 -0.48 -1.09
CA TYR A 109 -7.57 0.55 -2.15
C TYR A 109 -8.09 0.06 -3.50
N GLY A 110 -7.75 -1.17 -3.90
CA GLY A 110 -8.19 -1.74 -5.17
C GLY A 110 -9.70 -2.01 -5.27
N ASN A 111 -10.41 -2.03 -4.14
CA ASN A 111 -11.85 -2.27 -4.05
C ASN A 111 -12.62 -1.05 -3.53
N MET A 112 -11.92 0.07 -3.32
CA MET A 112 -12.46 1.29 -2.72
C MET A 112 -13.14 2.15 -3.78
N GLU A 113 -14.27 2.77 -3.44
CA GLU A 113 -14.93 3.77 -4.27
C GLU A 113 -14.13 5.09 -4.28
N GLN A 114 -14.31 5.92 -5.31
CA GLN A 114 -13.49 7.12 -5.51
C GLN A 114 -13.56 8.09 -4.32
N ASP A 115 -14.75 8.43 -3.84
CA ASP A 115 -14.91 9.37 -2.72
C ASP A 115 -14.27 8.85 -1.42
N GLU A 116 -14.34 7.54 -1.18
CA GLU A 116 -13.70 6.93 -0.02
C GLU A 116 -12.18 7.02 -0.13
N PHE A 117 -11.65 6.75 -1.34
CA PHE A 117 -10.23 6.88 -1.62
C PHE A 117 -9.73 8.30 -1.42
N GLU A 118 -10.43 9.31 -1.95
CA GLU A 118 -10.04 10.71 -1.83
C GLU A 118 -9.99 11.17 -0.37
N ARG A 119 -10.93 10.72 0.47
CA ARG A 119 -10.91 10.99 1.91
C ARG A 119 -9.69 10.38 2.60
N VAL A 120 -9.44 9.09 2.36
CA VAL A 120 -8.28 8.37 2.93
C VAL A 120 -6.97 9.02 2.49
N TYR A 121 -6.87 9.33 1.21
CA TYR A 121 -5.66 9.88 0.63
C TYR A 121 -5.38 11.30 1.15
N SER A 122 -6.41 12.14 1.25
CA SER A 122 -6.30 13.49 1.83
C SER A 122 -5.85 13.44 3.30
N ALA A 123 -6.39 12.51 4.08
CA ALA A 123 -5.99 12.33 5.48
C ALA A 123 -4.55 11.84 5.62
N LEU A 124 -4.07 10.95 4.75
CA LEU A 124 -2.66 10.54 4.69
C LEU A 124 -1.73 11.72 4.39
N ILE A 125 -2.10 12.57 3.42
CA ILE A 125 -1.34 13.77 3.08
C ILE A 125 -1.28 14.72 4.28
N ASN A 126 -2.42 15.00 4.92
CA ASN A 126 -2.48 15.89 6.08
C ASN A 126 -1.64 15.36 7.26
N ALA A 127 -1.66 14.04 7.50
CA ALA A 127 -0.83 13.42 8.52
C ALA A 127 0.66 13.58 8.21
N ALA A 128 1.08 13.35 6.96
CA ALA A 128 2.46 13.52 6.55
C ALA A 128 2.92 14.99 6.65
N LEU A 129 2.08 15.94 6.20
CA LEU A 129 2.36 17.37 6.33
C LEU A 129 2.56 17.77 7.80
N LYS A 130 1.73 17.27 8.70
CA LYS A 130 1.82 17.59 10.12
C LYS A 130 3.03 16.95 10.81
N HIS A 131 3.27 15.67 10.54
CA HIS A 131 4.20 14.85 11.33
C HIS A 131 5.59 14.67 10.71
N LEU A 132 5.73 14.81 9.39
CA LEU A 132 7.02 14.69 8.69
C LEU A 132 7.49 16.04 8.16
N PHE A 133 6.60 16.78 7.49
CA PHE A 133 6.99 17.97 6.72
C PHE A 133 6.66 19.30 7.40
N GLY A 134 6.14 19.29 8.64
CA GLY A 134 5.60 20.49 9.29
C GLY A 134 6.61 21.61 9.53
N LYS A 135 7.91 21.30 9.40
CA LYS A 135 9.02 22.26 9.54
C LYS A 135 9.91 22.32 8.29
N THR A 136 9.53 21.67 7.19
CA THR A 136 10.37 21.67 5.99
C THR A 136 10.40 23.07 5.38
N THR A 137 11.60 23.57 5.10
CA THR A 137 11.82 24.83 4.37
C THR A 137 12.43 24.57 2.99
N ASP A 138 12.64 23.31 2.62
CA ASP A 138 13.21 22.94 1.34
C ASP A 138 12.14 23.03 0.24
N GLN A 139 12.32 24.00 -0.66
CA GLN A 139 11.40 24.25 -1.76
C GLN A 139 11.28 23.07 -2.73
N ASN A 140 12.33 22.24 -2.89
CA ASN A 140 12.27 21.07 -3.76
C ASN A 140 11.33 20.01 -3.17
N ILE A 141 11.41 19.77 -1.86
CA ILE A 141 10.53 18.84 -1.15
C ILE A 141 9.09 19.33 -1.22
N ILE A 142 8.87 20.64 -1.02
CA ILE A 142 7.54 21.26 -1.13
C ILE A 142 6.96 21.10 -2.54
N ASN A 143 7.76 21.34 -3.58
CA ASN A 143 7.31 21.18 -4.97
C ASN A 143 6.97 19.72 -5.30
N GLN A 144 7.74 18.76 -4.79
CA GLN A 144 7.47 17.33 -4.96
C GLN A 144 6.20 16.91 -4.19
N LEU A 145 5.99 17.44 -2.98
CA LEU A 145 4.74 17.26 -2.23
C LEU A 145 3.53 17.75 -3.04
N TYR A 146 3.64 18.90 -3.71
CA TYR A 146 2.56 19.44 -4.52
C TYR A 146 2.10 18.51 -5.65
N ALA A 147 2.96 17.62 -6.15
CA ALA A 147 2.60 16.65 -7.18
C ALA A 147 1.68 15.52 -6.68
N PHE A 148 1.48 15.39 -5.36
CA PHE A 148 0.62 14.37 -4.76
C PHE A 148 -0.80 14.86 -4.43
N PHE A 149 -1.05 16.18 -4.45
CA PHE A 149 -2.39 16.74 -4.27
C PHE A 149 -3.17 16.60 -5.59
#